data_AF-A0A3N9UI35-F1
#
_entry.id   AF-A0A3N9UI35-F1
#
_cell.length_a   1.000
_cell.length_b   1.000
_cell.length_c   1.000
_cell.angle_alpha   90.00
_cell.angle_beta   90.00
_cell.angle_gamma   90.00
#
_symmetry.space_group_name_H-M   'P 1'
#
loop_
_entity.id
_entity.type
_entity.pdbx_description
1 polymer ?
#
loop_
_entity_poly.entity_id
_entity_poly.type
_entity_poly.pdbx_seq_one_letter_code
_entity_poly.pdbx_strand_id
1 'polypeptide(L)'
;MENLSEILIKQGKSVLTNMKDLKRLSHKKNKDRAATYERLSANQHSFNVHTYVDPNIGQSNEVQAFKQKLEEFNGIFVGVGTDFEKEVNEELVGPIFEETLVLYNEMVTALGYEREVVNPKRF
;
A
#
# COMPACT_ATOMS: atom_id res chain seq x y z
N MET A 1 11.51 16.80 15.37
CA MET A 1 10.79 16.68 14.08
C MET A 1 11.09 15.30 13.54
N GLU A 2 10.06 14.52 13.21
CA GLU A 2 10.27 13.23 12.53
C GLU A 2 10.94 13.48 11.18
N ASN A 3 11.85 12.60 10.77
CA ASN A 3 12.46 12.64 9.45
C ASN A 3 11.42 12.24 8.40
N LEU A 4 11.41 12.87 7.23
CA LEU A 4 10.52 12.52 6.12
C LEU A 4 10.55 11.02 5.78
N SER A 5 11.74 10.41 5.78
CA SER A 5 11.88 8.96 5.55
C SER A 5 11.13 8.14 6.60
N GLU A 6 11.20 8.53 7.87
CA GLU A 6 10.47 7.88 8.96
C GLU A 6 8.95 7.99 8.77
N ILE A 7 8.47 9.16 8.34
CA ILE A 7 7.07 9.38 8.01
C ILE A 7 6.65 8.47 6.85
N LEU A 8 7.43 8.40 5.77
CA LEU A 8 7.13 7.54 4.63
C LEU A 8 7.04 6.07 5.01
N ILE A 9 7.92 5.59 5.88
CA ILE A 9 7.93 4.22 6.35
C ILE A 9 6.66 3.91 7.16
N LYS A 10 6.27 4.82 8.07
CA LYS A 10 5.02 4.70 8.84
C LYS A 10 3.79 4.71 7.94
N GLN A 11 3.73 5.64 6.98
CA GLN A 11 2.64 5.73 6.02
C GLN A 11 2.57 4.47 5.14
N GLY A 12 3.70 3.99 4.61
CA GLY A 12 3.76 2.76 3.83
C GLY A 12 3.29 1.54 4.61
N LYS A 13 3.67 1.41 5.89
CA LYS A 13 3.20 0.32 6.77
C LYS A 13 1.70 0.37 7.03
N SER A 14 1.16 1.59 7.16
CA SER A 14 -0.27 1.83 7.30
C SER A 14 -1.04 1.44 6.03
N VAL A 15 -0.49 1.74 4.85
CA VAL A 15 -1.02 1.27 3.56
C VAL A 15 -1.01 -0.26 3.49
N LEU A 16 0.12 -0.91 3.79
CA LEU A 16 0.23 -2.37 3.81
C LEU A 16 -0.77 -3.04 4.75
N THR A 17 -1.02 -2.45 5.91
CA THR A 17 -2.01 -2.97 6.87
C THR A 17 -3.41 -2.97 6.27
N ASN A 18 -3.81 -1.87 5.62
CA ASN A 18 -5.11 -1.81 4.93
C ASN A 18 -5.16 -2.73 3.71
N MET A 19 -4.06 -2.91 2.97
CA MET A 19 -4.00 -3.87 1.87
C MET A 19 -4.23 -5.29 2.35
N LYS A 20 -3.62 -5.66 3.49
CA LYS A 20 -3.83 -6.97 4.12
C LYS A 20 -5.29 -7.19 4.50
N ASP A 21 -5.91 -6.19 5.12
CA ASP A 21 -7.32 -6.24 5.49
C ASP A 21 -8.22 -6.35 4.25
N LEU A 22 -7.93 -5.56 3.21
CA LEU A 22 -8.69 -5.60 1.95
C LEU A 22 -8.50 -6.92 1.21
N LYS A 23 -7.29 -7.51 1.25
CA LYS A 23 -7.02 -8.86 0.74
C LYS A 23 -7.92 -9.90 1.40
N ARG A 24 -8.09 -9.84 2.72
CA ARG A 24 -8.99 -10.74 3.47
C ARG A 24 -10.46 -10.53 3.11
N LEU A 25 -10.83 -9.34 2.68
CA LEU A 25 -12.19 -8.95 2.31
C LEU A 25 -12.46 -9.01 0.81
N SER A 26 -11.48 -9.40 -0.02
CA SER A 26 -11.57 -9.34 -1.49
C SER A 26 -12.80 -10.06 -2.06
N HIS A 27 -13.07 -11.26 -1.55
CA HIS A 27 -14.22 -12.11 -1.88
C HIS A 27 -15.57 -11.65 -1.31
N LYS A 28 -15.58 -10.65 -0.42
CA LYS A 28 -16.81 -10.15 0.20
C LYS A 28 -17.44 -9.12 -0.73
N LYS A 29 -18.76 -8.99 -0.72
CA LYS A 29 -19.49 -7.91 -1.40
C LYS A 29 -20.29 -7.13 -0.37
N ASN A 30 -19.58 -6.34 0.43
CA ASN A 30 -20.19 -5.68 1.58
C ASN A 30 -19.57 -4.32 1.87
N LYS A 31 -20.22 -3.60 2.79
CA LYS A 31 -19.80 -2.28 3.25
C LYS A 31 -18.41 -2.30 3.89
N ASP A 32 -18.00 -3.39 4.53
CA ASP A 32 -16.67 -3.48 5.16
C ASP A 32 -15.55 -3.48 4.13
N ARG A 33 -15.72 -4.22 3.03
CA ARG A 33 -14.78 -4.19 1.89
C ARG A 33 -14.68 -2.76 1.34
N ALA A 34 -15.81 -2.10 1.12
CA ALA A 34 -15.84 -0.73 0.61
C ALA A 34 -15.18 0.28 1.55
N ALA A 35 -15.52 0.26 2.83
CA ALA A 35 -14.91 1.13 3.84
C ALA A 35 -13.39 0.89 3.98
N THR A 36 -12.95 -0.36 3.82
CA THR A 36 -11.53 -0.71 3.84
C THR A 36 -10.80 -0.19 2.60
N TYR A 37 -11.43 -0.29 1.43
CA TYR A 37 -10.93 0.29 0.18
C TYR A 37 -10.81 1.82 0.24
N GLU A 38 -11.80 2.52 0.81
CA GLU A 38 -11.72 3.97 1.03
C GLU A 38 -10.55 4.34 1.94
N ARG A 39 -10.36 3.60 3.03
CA ARG A 39 -9.24 3.81 3.95
C ARG A 39 -7.88 3.52 3.30
N LEU A 40 -7.80 2.49 2.46
CA LEU A 40 -6.62 2.21 1.66
C LEU A 40 -6.29 3.40 0.74
N SER A 41 -7.28 3.88 -0.01
CA SER A 41 -7.12 5.01 -0.93
C SER A 41 -6.66 6.29 -0.20
N ALA A 42 -7.23 6.58 0.97
CA ALA A 42 -6.82 7.71 1.80
C ALA A 42 -5.37 7.58 2.30
N ASN A 43 -4.98 6.40 2.78
CA ASN A 43 -3.61 6.16 3.25
C ASN A 43 -2.59 6.19 2.11
N GLN A 44 -2.94 5.67 0.93
CA GLN A 44 -2.09 5.75 -0.26
C GLN A 44 -1.94 7.21 -0.71
N HIS A 45 -3.01 8.01 -0.68
CA HIS A 45 -2.93 9.44 -0.95
C HIS A 45 -1.99 10.15 0.03
N SER A 46 -2.13 9.87 1.34
CA SER A 46 -1.24 10.40 2.37
C SER A 46 0.23 10.03 2.11
N PHE A 47 0.51 8.77 1.80
CA PHE A 47 1.86 8.33 1.43
C PHE A 47 2.39 9.13 0.23
N ASN A 48 1.60 9.24 -0.85
CA ASN A 48 1.98 9.96 -2.06
C ASN A 48 2.29 11.44 -1.79
N VAL A 49 1.49 12.13 -0.96
CA VAL A 49 1.74 13.53 -0.59
C VAL A 49 3.13 13.70 0.02
N HIS A 50 3.54 12.81 0.92
CA HIS A 50 4.86 12.88 1.55
C HIS A 50 5.99 12.62 0.55
N THR A 51 5.77 11.83 -0.51
CA THR A 51 6.77 11.64 -1.57
C THR A 51 7.03 12.91 -2.39
N TYR A 52 6.15 13.92 -2.33
CA TYR A 52 6.36 15.19 -3.03
C TYR A 52 7.11 16.23 -2.20
N VAL A 53 7.39 15.95 -0.92
CA VAL A 53 8.08 16.89 -0.02
C VAL A 53 9.57 16.98 -0.33
N ASP A 54 10.22 15.86 -0.65
CA ASP A 54 11.62 15.81 -1.08
C ASP A 54 11.74 15.02 -2.38
N PRO A 55 12.07 15.67 -3.51
CA PRO A 55 12.25 14.99 -4.79
C PRO A 55 13.32 13.91 -4.80
N ASN A 56 14.38 14.00 -3.97
CA ASN A 56 15.44 12.99 -3.96
C ASN A 56 14.94 11.66 -3.40
N ILE A 57 14.08 11.73 -2.38
CA ILE A 57 13.41 10.56 -1.81
C ILE A 57 12.26 10.14 -2.72
N GLY A 58 11.42 11.09 -3.10
CA GLY A 58 10.23 10.82 -3.91
C GLY A 58 10.53 10.18 -5.26
N GLN A 59 11.63 10.56 -5.90
CA GLN A 59 12.05 10.04 -7.21
C GLN A 59 13.05 8.89 -7.11
N SER A 60 13.35 8.37 -5.91
CA SER A 60 14.17 7.18 -5.79
C SER A 60 13.48 5.98 -6.44
N ASN A 61 14.27 5.07 -6.99
CA ASN A 61 13.75 3.91 -7.71
C ASN A 61 12.85 3.05 -6.81
N GLU A 62 13.25 2.86 -5.56
CA GLU A 62 12.55 2.01 -4.60
C GLU A 62 11.22 2.63 -4.15
N VAL A 63 11.19 3.95 -3.92
CA VAL A 63 9.94 4.66 -3.60
C VAL A 63 8.98 4.61 -4.79
N GLN A 64 9.47 4.85 -6.01
CA GLN A 64 8.64 4.80 -7.22
C GLN A 64 8.13 3.39 -7.51
N ALA A 65 8.97 2.37 -7.35
CA ALA A 65 8.55 0.97 -7.51
C ALA A 65 7.44 0.60 -6.52
N PHE A 66 7.61 0.97 -5.25
CA PHE A 66 6.58 0.77 -4.24
C PHE A 66 5.28 1.52 -4.59
N LYS A 67 5.35 2.81 -4.96
CA LYS A 67 4.17 3.60 -5.40
C LYS A 67 3.43 2.96 -6.56
N GLN A 68 4.16 2.50 -7.57
CA GLN A 68 3.57 1.87 -8.75
C GLN A 68 2.81 0.59 -8.36
N LYS A 69 3.38 -0.22 -7.47
CA LYS A 69 2.73 -1.45 -7.01
C LYS A 69 1.52 -1.17 -6.12
N LEU A 70 1.55 -0.11 -5.30
CA LEU A 70 0.38 0.35 -4.56
C LEU A 70 -0.78 0.71 -5.49
N GLU A 71 -0.49 1.43 -6.57
CA GLU A 71 -1.49 1.81 -7.58
C GLU A 71 -2.07 0.58 -8.28
N GLU A 72 -1.21 -0.39 -8.63
CA GLU A 72 -1.65 -1.64 -9.24
C GLU A 72 -2.61 -2.41 -8.32
N PHE A 73 -2.31 -2.51 -7.02
CA PHE A 73 -3.20 -3.14 -6.05
C PHE A 73 -4.52 -2.37 -5.89
N ASN A 74 -4.46 -1.04 -5.79
CA ASN A 74 -5.65 -0.20 -5.68
C ASN A 74 -6.57 -0.38 -6.91
N GLY A 75 -5.95 -0.44 -8.10
CA GLY A 75 -6.59 -0.69 -9.39
C GLY A 75 -7.54 -1.90 -9.42
N ILE A 76 -7.23 -2.95 -8.65
CA ILE A 76 -8.06 -4.17 -8.56
C ILE A 76 -9.45 -3.87 -7.98
N PHE A 77 -9.56 -2.86 -7.13
CA PHE A 77 -10.76 -2.52 -6.35
C PHE A 77 -11.48 -1.26 -6.86
N VAL A 78 -11.08 -0.73 -8.02
CA VAL A 78 -11.71 0.47 -8.60
C VAL A 78 -13.22 0.28 -8.75
N GLY A 79 -13.97 1.22 -8.19
CA GLY A 79 -15.44 1.22 -8.19
C GLY A 79 -16.09 0.55 -6.97
N VAL A 80 -15.33 -0.17 -6.13
CA VAL A 80 -15.87 -0.83 -4.92
C VAL A 80 -16.45 0.19 -3.91
N GLY A 81 -15.91 1.41 -3.87
CA GLY A 81 -16.43 2.49 -3.03
C GLY A 81 -17.82 2.99 -3.46
N THR A 82 -18.19 2.81 -4.73
CA THR A 82 -19.49 3.26 -5.29
C THR A 82 -20.47 2.12 -5.54
N ASP A 83 -19.98 0.91 -5.75
CA ASP A 83 -20.75 -0.30 -6.00
C ASP A 83 -20.22 -1.44 -5.11
N PHE A 84 -20.97 -1.77 -4.06
CA PHE A 84 -20.55 -2.80 -3.11
C PHE A 84 -20.56 -4.21 -3.69
N GLU A 85 -21.28 -4.44 -4.78
CA GLU A 85 -21.39 -5.73 -5.46
C GLU A 85 -20.36 -5.87 -6.59
N LYS A 86 -19.54 -4.83 -6.83
CA LYS A 86 -18.49 -4.81 -7.85
C LYS A 86 -17.60 -6.05 -7.73
N GLU A 87 -17.46 -6.77 -8.83
CA GLU A 87 -16.52 -7.89 -8.94
C GLU A 87 -15.09 -7.37 -8.98
N VAL A 88 -14.19 -8.08 -8.30
CA VAL A 88 -12.76 -7.82 -8.28
C VAL A 88 -12.03 -9.06 -8.75
N ASN A 89 -10.87 -8.90 -9.40
CA ASN A 89 -10.06 -10.04 -9.78
C ASN A 89 -9.26 -10.56 -8.57
N GLU A 90 -9.88 -11.45 -7.79
CA GLU A 90 -9.31 -12.00 -6.55
C GLU A 90 -7.99 -12.74 -6.76
N GLU A 91 -7.79 -13.34 -7.94
CA GLU A 91 -6.57 -14.07 -8.29
C GLU A 91 -5.33 -13.17 -8.29
N LEU A 92 -5.51 -11.88 -8.57
CA LEU A 92 -4.42 -10.89 -8.59
C LEU A 92 -4.10 -10.32 -7.20
N VAL A 93 -5.05 -10.34 -6.26
CA VAL A 93 -4.93 -9.67 -4.96
C VAL A 93 -3.80 -10.27 -4.12
N GLY A 94 -3.68 -11.60 -4.10
CA GLY A 94 -2.64 -12.30 -3.35
C GLY A 94 -1.23 -11.99 -3.87
N PRO A 95 -0.93 -12.31 -5.13
CA PRO A 95 0.37 -12.07 -5.74
C PRO A 95 0.82 -10.61 -5.64
N ILE A 96 -0.04 -9.65 -5.99
CA ILE A 96 0.29 -8.23 -5.94
C ILE A 96 0.60 -7.77 -4.51
N PHE A 97 -0.16 -8.25 -3.52
CA PHE A 97 0.12 -7.94 -2.11
C PHE A 97 1.50 -8.44 -1.66
N GLU A 98 1.88 -9.66 -2.05
CA GLU A 98 3.18 -10.25 -1.70
C GLU A 98 4.33 -9.48 -2.36
N GLU A 99 4.19 -9.13 -3.64
CA GLU A 99 5.15 -8.28 -4.35
C GLU A 99 5.27 -6.90 -3.69
N THR A 100 4.16 -6.33 -3.24
CA THR A 100 4.14 -5.04 -2.55
C THR A 100 4.94 -5.08 -1.25
N LEU A 101 4.87 -6.19 -0.49
CA LEU A 101 5.65 -6.36 0.73
C LEU A 101 7.16 -6.40 0.47
N VAL A 102 7.56 -7.03 -0.63
CA VAL A 102 8.97 -7.07 -1.06
C VAL A 102 9.44 -5.65 -1.38
N LEU A 103 8.70 -4.92 -2.21
CA LEU A 103 9.05 -3.55 -2.59
C LEU A 103 9.05 -2.57 -1.41
N TYR A 104 8.16 -2.75 -0.43
CA TYR A 104 8.21 -1.99 0.81
C TYR A 104 9.51 -2.21 1.56
N ASN A 105 9.94 -3.47 1.70
CA ASN A 105 11.18 -3.79 2.39
C ASN A 105 12.41 -3.23 1.66
N GLU A 106 12.43 -3.30 0.33
CA GLU A 106 13.48 -2.67 -0.48
C GLU A 106 13.54 -1.15 -0.26
N MET A 107 12.39 -0.48 -0.27
CA MET A 107 12.29 0.96 0.03
C MET A 107 12.78 1.27 1.45
N VAL A 108 12.35 0.51 2.46
CA VAL A 108 12.75 0.69 3.85
C VAL A 108 14.27 0.55 4.02
N THR A 109 14.86 -0.45 3.39
CA THR A 109 16.32 -0.65 3.40
C THR A 109 17.05 0.47 2.66
N ALA A 110 16.58 0.90 1.49
CA ALA A 110 17.20 1.99 0.73
C ALA A 110 17.17 3.33 1.48
N LEU A 111 16.16 3.54 2.33
CA LEU A 111 16.06 4.73 3.19
C LEU A 111 16.89 4.63 4.49
N GLY A 112 17.54 3.49 4.77
CA GLY A 112 18.38 3.28 5.96
C GLY A 112 17.61 2.91 7.23
N TYR A 113 16.46 2.24 7.09
CA TYR A 113 15.59 1.85 8.21
C TYR A 113 15.38 0.33 8.27
N GLU A 114 16.44 -0.47 8.14
CA GLU A 114 16.36 -1.94 8.04
C GLU A 114 15.63 -2.61 9.21
N ARG A 115 15.54 -1.94 10.36
CA ARG A 115 14.78 -2.40 11.54
C ARG A 115 13.26 -2.40 11.34
N GLU A 116 12.77 -1.65 10.36
CA GLU A 116 11.34 -1.55 10.03
C GLU A 116 10.90 -2.54 8.94
N VAL A 117 11.84 -3.32 8.38
CA VAL A 117 11.55 -4.40 7.43
C VAL A 117 10.54 -5.37 8.04
N VAL A 118 9.50 -5.69 7.28
CA VAL A 118 8.46 -6.64 7.68
C VAL A 118 8.75 -8.03 7.14
N ASN A 119 8.39 -9.07 7.88
CA ASN A 119 8.52 -10.44 7.41
C ASN A 119 7.32 -10.78 6.50
N PRO A 120 7.49 -11.01 5.19
CA PRO A 120 6.36 -11.23 4.29
C PRO A 120 5.52 -12.47 4.64
N LYS A 121 6.12 -13.46 5.33
CA LYS A 121 5.42 -14.69 5.76
C LYS A 121 4.60 -14.52 7.03
N ARG A 122 4.81 -13.44 7.78
CA ARG A 122 4.18 -13.20 9.10
C ARG A 122 3.42 -11.88 9.19
N PHE A 123 3.45 -11.07 8.13
CA PHE A 123 2.86 -9.74 8.12
C PHE A 123 1.33 -9.78 8.02
#